data_AF-A0A023FDQ0-F1
#
_entry.id   AF-A0A023FDQ0-F1
#
_cell.length_a   1.000
_cell.length_b   1.000
_cell.length_c   1.000
_cell.angle_alpha   90.00
_cell.angle_beta   90.00
_cell.angle_gamma   90.00
#
_symmetry.space_group_name_H-M   'P 1'
#
loop_
_entity.id
_entity.type
_entity.pdbx_description
1 polymer ?
#
loop_
_entity_poly.entity_id
_entity_poly.type
_entity_poly.pdbx_seq_one_letter_code
_entity_poly.pdbx_strand_id
1 'polypeptide(L)'
;MMRSLTSLMLLAFVAGTLVLAAQPNRGKQVQVESIEDDHGFDATKDECPHDEHKKCPYREACYCKPRRSYYIRRTGYFYSPKLGKCVKAEEYLDYGCNSFPRLGNCLDKCGRIRPGKNRIMKKKH
;
A
#
# COMPACT_ATOMS: atom_id res chain seq x y z
N MET A 1 12.12 50.85 -34.24
CA MET A 1 12.18 50.30 -32.85
C MET A 1 11.00 49.35 -32.63
N MET A 2 11.08 48.08 -33.04
CA MET A 2 10.02 47.06 -32.81
C MET A 2 10.60 45.63 -32.74
N ARG A 3 11.90 45.48 -32.46
CA ARG A 3 12.58 44.17 -32.33
C ARG A 3 12.59 43.63 -30.89
N SER A 4 12.17 44.44 -29.91
CA SER A 4 12.26 44.14 -28.48
C SER A 4 11.06 43.37 -27.93
N LEU A 5 9.87 43.55 -28.52
CA LEU A 5 8.64 42.89 -28.06
C LEU A 5 8.58 41.41 -28.48
N THR A 6 9.10 41.08 -29.67
CA THR A 6 9.14 39.69 -30.18
C THR A 6 10.08 38.80 -29.37
N SER A 7 11.20 39.34 -28.90
CA SER A 7 12.16 38.62 -28.05
C SER A 7 11.59 38.28 -26.66
N LEU A 8 10.75 39.15 -26.10
CA LEU A 8 10.09 38.91 -24.80
C LEU A 8 9.04 37.80 -24.88
N MET A 9 8.24 37.76 -25.95
CA MET A 9 7.24 36.71 -26.17
C MET A 9 7.87 35.33 -26.33
N LEU A 10 8.99 35.23 -27.07
CA LEU A 10 9.72 33.96 -27.23
C LEU A 10 10.31 33.47 -25.91
N LEU A 11 10.87 34.37 -25.09
CA LEU A 11 11.39 34.02 -23.75
C LEU A 11 10.29 33.54 -22.80
N ALA A 12 9.14 34.20 -22.79
CA ALA A 12 7.99 33.79 -21.98
C ALA A 12 7.43 32.43 -22.41
N PHE A 13 7.42 32.15 -23.72
CA PHE A 13 6.96 30.87 -24.26
C PHE A 13 7.91 29.72 -23.89
N VAL A 14 9.23 29.92 -24.01
CA VAL A 14 10.24 28.92 -23.63
C VAL A 14 10.21 28.65 -22.11
N ALA A 15 10.07 29.69 -21.29
CA ALA A 15 9.95 29.54 -19.84
C ALA A 15 8.68 28.76 -19.44
N GLY A 16 7.55 28.99 -20.13
CA GLY A 16 6.30 28.25 -19.89
C GLY A 16 6.41 26.76 -20.19
N THR A 17 7.12 26.38 -21.26
CA THR A 17 7.28 24.96 -21.63
C THR A 17 8.16 24.16 -20.66
N LEU A 18 9.16 24.79 -20.04
CA LEU A 18 10.04 24.12 -19.07
C LEU A 18 9.32 23.80 -17.75
N VAL A 19 8.35 24.63 -17.33
CA VAL A 19 7.58 24.42 -16.11
C VAL A 19 6.64 23.22 -16.23
N LEU A 20 6.13 22.91 -17.43
CA LEU A 20 5.26 21.77 -17.69
C LEU A 20 6.02 20.44 -17.82
N ALA A 21 7.28 20.47 -18.28
CA ALA A 21 8.10 19.27 -18.40
C ALA A 21 8.71 18.81 -17.05
N ALA A 22 8.73 19.69 -16.04
CA ALA A 22 9.26 19.41 -14.72
C ALA A 22 8.22 18.84 -13.75
N GLN A 23 7.16 18.19 -14.23
CA GLN A 23 6.26 17.45 -13.36
C GLN A 23 6.97 16.15 -12.98
N PRO A 24 7.53 16.01 -11.76
CA PRO A 24 8.14 14.75 -11.38
C PRO A 24 7.05 13.70 -11.47
N ASN A 25 7.32 12.64 -12.23
CA ASN A 25 6.58 11.39 -12.14
C ASN A 25 6.74 10.88 -10.70
N ARG A 26 5.94 11.42 -9.78
CA ARG A 26 5.63 10.80 -8.48
C ARG A 26 4.73 9.60 -8.80
N GLY A 27 5.30 8.63 -9.53
CA GLY A 27 4.75 7.29 -9.57
C GLY A 27 4.58 6.89 -8.11
N LYS A 28 3.35 6.55 -7.72
CA LYS A 28 2.98 6.20 -6.34
C LYS A 28 3.98 5.16 -5.84
N GLN A 29 5.02 5.58 -5.13
CA GLN A 29 5.99 4.66 -4.58
C GLN A 29 5.23 3.81 -3.57
N VAL A 30 5.25 2.50 -3.77
CA VAL A 30 4.70 1.57 -2.80
C VAL A 30 5.55 1.71 -1.55
N GLN A 31 4.93 2.10 -0.43
CA GLN A 31 5.64 2.21 0.83
C GLN A 31 6.11 0.84 1.28
N VAL A 32 7.33 0.79 1.83
CA VAL A 32 7.91 -0.40 2.43
C VAL A 32 7.72 -0.29 3.93
N GLU A 33 7.26 -1.35 4.58
CA GLU A 33 7.03 -1.40 6.02
C GLU A 33 7.52 -2.74 6.59
N SER A 34 8.13 -2.69 7.77
CA SER A 34 8.52 -3.87 8.54
C SER A 34 7.31 -4.45 9.29
N ILE A 35 7.32 -5.77 9.48
CA ILE A 35 6.25 -6.52 10.16
C ILE A 35 6.31 -6.36 11.70
N GLU A 36 7.33 -5.67 12.22
CA GLU A 36 7.55 -5.49 13.67
C GLU A 36 6.49 -4.64 14.36
N ASP A 37 5.82 -3.75 13.62
CA ASP A 37 4.73 -2.95 14.14
C ASP A 37 3.48 -3.83 14.35
N ASP A 38 3.28 -4.37 15.56
CA ASP A 38 2.05 -5.08 15.95
C ASP A 38 0.78 -4.19 15.95
N HIS A 39 0.94 -2.93 15.61
CA HIS A 39 -0.12 -1.93 15.68
C HIS A 39 -1.16 -2.11 14.57
N GLY A 40 -2.35 -2.57 14.95
CA GLY A 40 -3.55 -2.61 14.10
C GLY A 40 -3.94 -3.99 13.57
N PHE A 41 -3.18 -5.04 13.91
CA PHE A 41 -3.47 -6.42 13.55
C PHE A 41 -4.31 -7.16 14.61
N ASP A 42 -5.44 -6.60 15.04
CA ASP A 42 -6.26 -7.16 16.16
C ASP A 42 -7.13 -8.39 15.78
N ALA A 43 -6.78 -9.13 14.72
CA ALA A 43 -7.55 -10.32 14.34
C ALA A 43 -7.24 -11.48 15.27
N THR A 44 -8.28 -12.17 15.73
CA THR A 44 -8.12 -13.35 16.59
C THR A 44 -7.46 -14.50 15.80
N LYS A 45 -6.86 -15.47 16.51
CA LYS A 45 -6.26 -16.65 15.86
C LYS A 45 -7.28 -17.42 15.01
N ASP A 46 -8.54 -17.45 15.45
CA ASP A 46 -9.64 -18.10 14.72
C ASP A 46 -10.02 -17.33 13.45
N GLU A 47 -9.86 -16.00 13.45
CA GLU A 47 -10.01 -15.13 12.27
C GLU A 47 -8.79 -15.21 11.31
N CYS A 48 -7.68 -15.82 11.75
CA CYS A 48 -6.43 -15.94 11.02
C CYS A 48 -5.91 -17.39 10.99
N PRO A 49 -6.61 -18.33 10.34
CA PRO A 49 -6.13 -19.70 10.21
C PRO A 49 -4.80 -19.72 9.45
N HIS A 50 -3.73 -20.12 10.13
CA HIS A 50 -2.37 -19.79 9.73
C HIS A 50 -1.77 -20.60 8.57
N ASP A 51 -2.47 -21.61 8.04
CA ASP A 51 -1.80 -22.59 7.17
C ASP A 51 -2.51 -22.88 5.84
N GLU A 52 -3.66 -22.25 5.55
CA GLU A 52 -4.38 -22.51 4.30
C GLU A 52 -4.89 -21.22 3.65
N HIS A 53 -4.32 -20.87 2.50
CA HIS A 53 -4.75 -19.72 1.67
C HIS A 53 -6.26 -19.74 1.35
N LYS A 54 -6.88 -20.93 1.34
CA LYS A 54 -8.31 -21.16 1.09
C LYS A 54 -9.20 -21.02 2.33
N LYS A 55 -8.64 -20.99 3.55
CA LYS A 55 -9.39 -20.82 4.80
C LYS A 55 -9.40 -19.38 5.31
N CYS A 56 -8.66 -18.49 4.66
CA CYS A 56 -8.57 -17.10 5.09
C CYS A 56 -9.88 -16.35 4.84
N PRO A 57 -10.56 -15.84 5.89
CA PRO A 57 -11.79 -15.07 5.74
C PRO A 57 -11.55 -13.82 4.89
N TYR A 58 -12.50 -13.45 4.02
CA TYR A 58 -12.23 -12.49 2.93
C TYR A 58 -11.74 -11.12 3.43
N ARG A 59 -12.42 -10.50 4.42
CA ARG A 59 -12.10 -9.15 4.89
C ARG A 59 -11.26 -9.14 6.17
N GLU A 60 -11.50 -10.10 7.04
CA GLU A 60 -10.85 -10.25 8.33
C GLU A 60 -9.37 -10.64 8.14
N ALA A 61 -9.05 -11.35 7.05
CA ALA A 61 -7.68 -11.66 6.63
C ALA A 61 -6.76 -10.43 6.53
N CYS A 62 -7.30 -9.26 6.17
CA CYS A 62 -6.52 -8.03 6.01
C CYS A 62 -6.04 -7.44 7.35
N TYR A 63 -6.61 -7.89 8.47
CA TYR A 63 -6.22 -7.51 9.82
C TYR A 63 -5.38 -8.58 10.51
N CYS A 64 -5.03 -9.67 9.82
CA CYS A 64 -4.10 -10.67 10.32
C CYS A 64 -2.67 -10.13 10.27
N LYS A 65 -1.88 -10.46 11.29
CA LYS A 65 -0.44 -10.22 11.24
C LYS A 65 0.17 -11.04 10.08
N PRO A 66 0.87 -10.41 9.12
CA PRO A 66 1.56 -11.15 8.08
C PRO A 66 2.68 -11.98 8.69
N ARG A 67 2.93 -13.17 8.14
CA ARG A 67 3.92 -14.11 8.67
C ARG A 67 5.27 -13.87 8.00
N ARG A 68 6.31 -13.68 8.81
CA ARG A 68 7.71 -13.65 8.35
C ARG A 68 8.12 -15.04 7.88
N SER A 69 8.80 -15.11 6.73
CA SER A 69 9.46 -16.31 6.24
C SER A 69 10.93 -16.28 6.64
N TYR A 70 11.41 -17.35 7.27
CA TYR A 70 12.84 -17.57 7.52
C TYR A 70 13.58 -18.08 6.28
N TYR A 71 12.85 -18.54 5.26
CA TYR A 71 13.42 -18.96 3.99
C TYR A 71 13.48 -17.79 3.01
N ILE A 72 14.51 -17.78 2.15
CA ILE A 72 14.63 -16.83 1.04
C ILE A 72 13.44 -17.05 0.10
N ARG A 73 12.43 -16.20 0.22
CA ARG A 73 11.24 -16.17 -0.64
C ARG A 73 11.20 -14.87 -1.41
N ARG A 74 10.17 -14.65 -2.23
CA ARG A 74 9.96 -13.33 -2.84
C ARG A 74 9.44 -12.37 -1.79
N THR A 75 9.93 -11.13 -1.80
CA THR A 75 9.31 -10.03 -1.06
C THR A 75 7.85 -9.91 -1.50
N GLY A 76 6.95 -9.85 -0.52
CA GLY A 76 5.50 -9.81 -0.75
C GLY A 76 4.90 -8.47 -0.38
N TYR A 77 3.58 -8.41 -0.44
CA TYR A 77 2.77 -7.26 -0.06
C TYR A 77 1.82 -7.67 1.07
N PHE A 78 1.50 -6.75 1.97
CA PHE A 78 0.50 -6.94 3.01
C PHE A 78 -0.34 -5.66 3.16
N TYR A 79 -1.54 -5.78 3.73
CA TYR A 79 -2.33 -4.63 4.11
C TYR A 79 -1.89 -4.15 5.49
N SER A 80 -1.53 -2.87 5.59
CA SER A 80 -1.20 -2.19 6.84
C SER A 80 -2.45 -1.46 7.34
N PRO A 81 -3.11 -1.92 8.43
CA PRO A 81 -4.26 -1.24 8.99
C PRO A 81 -3.90 0.16 9.50
N LYS A 82 -2.68 0.34 10.00
CA LYS A 82 -2.10 1.63 10.42
C LYS A 82 -2.07 2.65 9.28
N LEU A 83 -1.62 2.24 8.10
CA LEU A 83 -1.54 3.10 6.93
C LEU A 83 -2.81 3.08 6.05
N GLY A 84 -3.76 2.20 6.37
CA GLY A 84 -4.99 1.99 5.63
C GLY A 84 -4.78 1.54 4.18
N LYS A 85 -3.64 0.92 3.85
CA LYS A 85 -3.26 0.59 2.47
C LYS A 85 -2.35 -0.64 2.36
N CYS A 86 -2.22 -1.14 1.15
CA CYS A 86 -1.27 -2.20 0.81
C CYS A 86 0.15 -1.64 0.70
N VAL A 87 1.08 -2.28 1.38
CA VAL A 87 2.50 -1.94 1.44
C VAL A 87 3.35 -3.14 1.04
N LYS A 88 4.59 -2.89 0.67
CA LYS A 88 5.57 -3.94 0.41
C LYS A 88 6.25 -4.32 1.72
N ALA A 89 6.38 -5.61 1.99
CA ALA A 89 7.16 -6.07 3.13
C ALA A 89 8.65 -5.79 2.92
N GLU A 90 9.30 -5.28 3.97
CA GLU A 90 10.75 -5.20 4.04
C GLU A 90 11.35 -6.62 4.10
N GLU A 91 10.72 -7.51 4.88
CA GLU A 91 11.14 -8.90 5.03
C GLU A 91 10.43 -9.85 4.05
N TYR A 92 10.93 -11.09 3.99
CA TYR A 92 10.26 -12.15 3.25
C TYR A 92 8.96 -12.56 3.94
N LEU A 93 7.89 -12.67 3.14
CA LEU A 93 6.60 -13.15 3.63
C LEU A 93 6.46 -14.66 3.41
N ASP A 94 5.97 -15.35 4.43
CA ASP A 94 5.46 -16.71 4.31
C ASP A 94 3.97 -16.67 3.88
N TYR A 95 3.41 -17.84 3.57
CA TYR A 95 1.99 -17.98 3.31
C TYR A 95 1.20 -17.57 4.56
N GLY A 96 0.18 -16.75 4.34
CA GLY A 96 -0.67 -16.23 5.40
C GLY A 96 -1.83 -15.42 4.81
N CYS A 97 -2.82 -15.13 5.64
CA CYS A 97 -4.03 -14.45 5.20
C CYS A 97 -3.81 -13.00 4.75
N ASN A 98 -2.83 -12.32 5.36
CA ASN A 98 -2.39 -10.97 4.98
C ASN A 98 -1.06 -10.99 4.20
N SER A 99 -0.74 -12.09 3.51
CA SER A 99 0.48 -12.22 2.72
C SER A 99 0.13 -12.37 1.24
N PHE A 100 0.51 -11.39 0.42
CA PHE A 100 0.17 -11.36 -1.00
C PHE A 100 1.43 -11.36 -1.87
N PRO A 101 1.47 -12.14 -2.97
CA PRO A 101 2.64 -12.16 -3.85
C PRO A 101 2.73 -10.93 -4.77
N ARG A 102 1.62 -10.20 -4.95
CA ARG A 102 1.51 -9.03 -5.83
C ARG A 102 0.66 -7.94 -5.17
N LEU A 103 0.98 -6.68 -5.46
CA LEU A 103 0.21 -5.53 -4.98
C LEU A 103 -1.26 -5.61 -5.39
N GLY A 104 -1.54 -5.99 -6.63
CA GLY A 104 -2.91 -6.13 -7.15
C GLY A 104 -3.76 -7.09 -6.31
N ASN A 105 -3.19 -8.23 -5.89
CA ASN A 105 -3.90 -9.20 -5.05
C ASN A 105 -4.27 -8.62 -3.69
N CYS A 106 -3.38 -7.81 -3.10
CA CYS A 106 -3.67 -7.09 -1.85
C CYS A 106 -4.76 -6.05 -2.07
N LEU A 107 -4.72 -5.28 -3.15
CA LEU A 107 -5.71 -4.24 -3.44
C LEU A 107 -7.10 -4.83 -3.74
N ASP A 108 -7.18 -5.93 -4.46
CA ASP A 108 -8.44 -6.62 -4.74
C ASP A 108 -9.12 -7.09 -3.46
N LYS A 109 -8.33 -7.65 -2.53
CA LYS A 109 -8.85 -8.21 -1.28
C LYS A 109 -9.09 -7.12 -0.20
N CYS A 110 -8.13 -6.23 -0.02
CA CYS A 110 -8.08 -5.28 1.10
C CYS A 110 -8.22 -3.80 0.68
N GLY A 111 -8.01 -3.45 -0.59
CA GLY A 111 -8.01 -2.06 -1.06
C GLY A 111 -9.36 -1.34 -0.98
N ARG A 112 -10.47 -2.08 -0.85
CA ARG A 112 -11.82 -1.53 -0.62
C ARG A 112 -12.17 -1.35 0.87
N ILE A 113 -11.28 -1.76 1.77
CA ILE A 113 -11.48 -1.57 3.21
C ILE A 113 -11.29 -0.09 3.51
N ARG A 114 -12.40 0.61 3.79
CA ARG A 114 -12.34 2.00 4.25
C ARG A 114 -11.63 2.03 5.62
N PRO A 115 -10.56 2.84 5.80
CA PRO A 115 -9.96 3.04 7.12
C PRO A 115 -11.05 3.54 8.09
N GLY A 116 -11.22 2.84 9.21
CA GLY A 116 -12.18 3.20 10.27
C GLY A 116 -13.49 2.41 10.33
N LYS A 117 -13.86 1.58 9.34
CA LYS A 117 -15.23 1.01 9.32
C LYS A 117 -15.46 -0.28 10.12
N ASN A 118 -14.45 -1.11 10.41
CA ASN A 118 -14.72 -2.51 10.76
C ASN A 118 -14.30 -3.00 12.16
N ARG A 119 -13.80 -2.16 13.08
CA ARG A 119 -13.55 -2.60 14.47
C ARG A 119 -14.07 -1.73 15.60
N ILE A 120 -14.50 -0.49 15.31
CA ILE A 120 -15.21 0.31 16.32
C ILE A 120 -16.58 -0.32 16.65
N MET A 121 -17.14 -1.18 15.78
CA MET A 121 -18.45 -1.81 15.98
C MET A 121 -18.45 -3.16 16.75
N LYS A 122 -17.30 -3.73 17.15
CA LYS A 122 -17.26 -4.98 17.95
C LYS A 122 -16.93 -4.76 19.44
N LYS A 123 -17.16 -3.57 19.99
CA LYS A 123 -17.35 -3.38 21.44
C LYS A 123 -18.83 -3.07 21.70
N LYS A 124 -19.65 -4.11 21.81
CA LYS A 124 -20.89 -4.04 22.59
C LYS A 124 -20.90 -5.26 23.53
N HIS A 125 -20.85 -4.90 24.81
CA HIS A 125 -21.24 -5.61 26.04
C HIS A 125 -21.44 -7.12 25.99
#